data_AF-A0A2H5F5M6-F1
#
_entry.id   AF-A0A2H5F5M6-F1
#
_cell.length_a   1.000
_cell.length_b   1.000
_cell.length_c   1.000
_cell.angle_alpha   90.00
_cell.angle_beta   90.00
_cell.angle_gamma   90.00
#
_symmetry.space_group_name_H-M   'P 1'
#
loop_
_entity.id
_entity.type
_entity.pdbx_description
1 polymer ?
#
loop_
_entity_poly.entity_id
_entity_poly.type
_entity_poly.pdbx_seq_one_letter_code
_entity_poly.pdbx_strand_id
1 'polypeptide(L)' 'MSQNGRPVDSAQIGWKDVVRVQGPTEILLRFDKLASEETPFMYHCHILEHEDAGMMGQFTVT' A
#
# COMPACT_ATOMS: atom_id res chain seq x y z
N MET A 1 7.75 -6.08 -9.93
CA MET A 1 8.04 -5.80 -8.51
C MET A 1 9.44 -5.22 -8.45
N SER A 2 9.54 -3.95 -8.16
CA SER A 2 10.80 -3.21 -8.14
C SER A 2 10.71 -2.07 -7.13
N GLN A 3 11.85 -1.64 -6.63
CA GLN A 3 12.01 -0.42 -5.85
C GLN A 3 13.08 0.44 -6.52
N ASN A 4 12.72 1.65 -6.91
CA ASN A 4 13.56 2.59 -7.64
C ASN A 4 14.18 1.97 -8.91
N GLY A 5 13.38 1.18 -9.65
CA GLY A 5 13.82 0.49 -10.86
C GLY A 5 14.80 -0.66 -10.63
N ARG A 6 15.04 -1.08 -9.38
CA ARG A 6 15.91 -2.20 -9.01
C ARG A 6 15.09 -3.36 -8.45
N PRO A 7 15.61 -4.61 -8.54
CA PRO A 7 15.03 -5.73 -7.84
C PRO A 7 14.89 -5.44 -6.34
N VAL A 8 13.79 -5.91 -5.76
CA VAL A 8 13.54 -5.78 -4.32
C VAL A 8 14.52 -6.67 -3.55
N ASP A 9 15.02 -6.20 -2.40
CA ASP A 9 15.86 -7.00 -1.49
C ASP A 9 15.13 -8.31 -1.12
N SER A 10 15.84 -9.44 -1.16
CA SER A 10 15.27 -10.76 -0.87
C SER A 10 14.64 -10.85 0.52
N ALA A 11 15.16 -10.13 1.51
CA ALA A 11 14.58 -10.07 2.86
C ALA A 11 13.22 -9.35 2.89
N GLN A 12 12.88 -8.57 1.86
CA GLN A 12 11.59 -7.89 1.72
C GLN A 12 10.62 -8.62 0.77
N ILE A 13 11.02 -9.76 0.20
CA ILE A 13 10.16 -10.58 -0.66
C ILE A 13 9.24 -11.44 0.22
N GLY A 14 7.93 -11.29 0.03
CA GLY A 14 6.91 -12.06 0.74
C GLY A 14 5.58 -11.32 0.80
N TRP A 15 4.62 -11.88 1.54
CA TRP A 15 3.36 -11.20 1.83
C TRP A 15 3.61 -10.06 2.82
N LYS A 16 3.12 -8.86 2.46
CA LYS A 16 3.30 -7.64 3.25
C LYS A 16 2.05 -6.76 3.13
N ASP A 17 1.82 -5.99 4.19
CA ASP A 17 0.78 -4.96 4.30
C ASP A 17 1.38 -3.53 4.25
N VAL A 18 2.64 -3.37 4.70
CA VAL A 18 3.37 -2.10 4.68
C VAL A 18 4.68 -2.21 3.90
N VAL A 19 4.94 -1.20 3.06
CA VAL A 19 6.19 -1.06 2.30
C VAL A 19 6.78 0.35 2.50
N ARG A 20 8.11 0.43 2.61
CA ARG A 20 8.82 1.71 2.66
C ARG A 20 8.99 2.24 1.23
N VAL A 21 8.42 3.42 0.96
CA VAL A 21 8.50 4.07 -0.36
C VAL A 21 9.55 5.19 -0.30
N GLN A 22 10.59 5.08 -1.12
CA GLN A 22 11.67 6.09 -1.25
C GLN A 22 11.82 6.61 -2.68
N GLY A 23 10.86 6.29 -3.54
CA GLY A 23 10.81 6.58 -4.97
C GLY A 23 9.90 5.58 -5.67
N PRO A 24 9.94 5.47 -7.01
CA PRO A 24 9.04 4.60 -7.76
C PRO A 24 9.08 3.16 -7.23
N THR A 25 7.94 2.65 -6.77
CA THR A 25 7.83 1.33 -6.15
C THR A 25 6.67 0.58 -6.77
N GLU A 26 6.94 -0.62 -7.27
CA GLU A 26 5.91 -1.50 -7.82
C GLU A 26 5.52 -2.55 -6.79
N ILE A 27 4.21 -2.66 -6.54
CA ILE A 27 3.62 -3.67 -5.67
C ILE A 27 2.62 -4.55 -6.43
N LEU A 28 2.46 -5.79 -5.97
CA LEU A 28 1.48 -6.74 -6.47
C LEU A 28 0.48 -6.97 -5.33
N LEU A 29 -0.76 -6.61 -5.58
CA LEU A 29 -1.84 -6.67 -4.61
C LEU A 29 -2.76 -7.84 -4.94
N ARG A 30 -3.28 -8.49 -3.90
CA ARG A 30 -4.36 -9.47 -4.01
C ARG A 30 -5.44 -9.07 -3.00
N PHE A 31 -6.68 -8.93 -3.48
CA PHE A 31 -7.82 -8.56 -2.64
C PHE A 31 -8.69 -9.80 -2.41
N ASP A 32 -8.57 -10.38 -1.21
CA ASP A 32 -9.30 -11.59 -0.81
C ASP A 32 -10.54 -11.27 0.04
N LYS A 33 -10.85 -9.98 0.25
CA LYS A 33 -11.96 -9.49 1.10
C LYS A 33 -12.73 -8.38 0.39
N LEU A 34 -14.05 -8.36 0.58
CA LEU A 34 -14.94 -7.32 0.08
C LEU A 34 -14.84 -6.04 0.92
N ALA A 35 -15.03 -4.90 0.27
CA ALA A 35 -15.15 -3.58 0.88
C ALA A 35 -16.14 -2.74 0.08
N SER A 36 -17.30 -2.45 0.67
CA SER A 36 -18.35 -1.66 0.02
C SER A 36 -18.08 -0.16 0.12
N GLU A 37 -18.91 0.67 -0.53
CA GLU A 37 -18.80 2.12 -0.45
C GLU A 37 -19.07 2.66 0.96
N GLU A 38 -19.89 1.96 1.76
CA GLU A 38 -20.18 2.33 3.14
C GLU A 38 -19.01 2.00 4.09
N THR A 39 -18.22 0.96 3.77
CA THR A 39 -17.04 0.55 4.56
C THR A 39 -15.86 0.21 3.65
N PRO A 40 -15.22 1.21 3.02
CA PRO A 40 -14.11 1.00 2.11
C PRO A 40 -12.82 0.65 2.85
N PHE A 41 -11.87 0.03 2.15
CA PHE A 41 -10.51 -0.13 2.66
C PHE A 41 -9.72 1.16 2.53
N MET A 42 -8.72 1.31 3.40
CA MET A 42 -7.82 2.45 3.43
C MET A 42 -6.44 2.06 2.90
N TYR A 43 -5.77 3.00 2.25
CA TYR A 43 -4.32 2.99 2.08
C TYR A 43 -3.82 4.39 2.39
N HIS A 44 -2.71 4.49 3.11
CA HIS A 44 -2.21 5.78 3.57
C HIS A 44 -0.73 5.73 3.85
N CYS A 45 -0.14 6.92 4.03
CA CYS A 45 1.18 7.03 4.60
C CYS A 45 1.15 6.57 6.06
N HIS A 46 2.07 5.70 6.45
CA HIS A 46 2.16 5.22 7.83
C HIS A 46 2.86 6.21 8.78
N ILE A 47 3.14 7.42 8.30
CA ILE A 47 3.53 8.58 9.11
C ILE A 47 2.22 9.28 9.50
N LEU A 48 1.85 9.22 10.78
CA LEU A 48 0.53 9.64 11.25
C LEU A 48 0.25 11.12 10.96
N GLU A 49 1.26 11.98 11.10
CA GLU A 49 1.12 13.40 10.79
C GLU A 49 0.81 13.65 9.31
N HIS A 50 1.30 12.78 8.41
CA HIS A 50 0.98 12.87 6.99
C HIS A 50 -0.41 12.31 6.69
N GLU A 51 -0.81 11.24 7.38
CA GLU A 51 -2.16 10.67 7.31
C GLU A 51 -3.22 11.70 7.73
N ASP A 52 -3.04 12.33 8.89
CA ASP A 52 -3.92 13.38 9.43
C ASP A 52 -3.96 14.61 8.52
N ALA A 53 -2.85 14.90 7.83
CA ALA A 53 -2.78 15.94 6.80
C ALA A 53 -3.42 15.54 5.45
N GLY A 54 -4.02 14.35 5.35
CA GLY A 54 -4.79 13.89 4.20
C GLY A 54 -4.02 13.00 3.22
N MET A 55 -2.84 12.47 3.58
CA MET A 55 -2.09 11.51 2.75
C MET A 55 -2.68 10.09 2.87
N MET A 56 -3.97 9.99 2.55
CA MET A 56 -4.81 8.82 2.72
C MET A 56 -5.80 8.73 1.54
N GLY A 57 -6.07 7.51 1.10
CA GLY A 57 -7.07 7.21 0.09
C GLY A 57 -7.92 6.01 0.48
N GLN A 58 -9.05 5.90 -0.19
CA GLN A 58 -10.04 4.84 0.00
C GLN A 58 -10.23 4.05 -1.28
N PHE A 59 -10.56 2.77 -1.17
CA PHE A 59 -10.96 1.95 -2.31
C PHE A 59 -11.96 0.87 -1.89
N THR A 60 -12.81 0.48 -2.83
CA THR A 60 -13.77 -0.61 -2.69
C THR A 60 -13.22 -1.89 -3.33
N VAL A 61 -13.75 -3.02 -2.88
CA VAL A 61 -13.53 -4.35 -3.48
C VAL A 61 -14.88 -5.02 -3.59
N THR A 62 -15.31 -5.30 -4.82
CA THR A 62 -16.63 -5.83 -5.18
C THR A 62 -16.53 -7.20 -5.82
#